data_AF-A0A8S9NR47-F1
#
_entry.id   AF-A0A8S9NR47-F1
#
_cell.length_a   1.000
_cell.length_b   1.000
_cell.length_c   1.000
_cell.angle_alpha   90.00
_cell.angle_beta   90.00
_cell.angle_gamma   90.00
#
_symmetry.space_group_name_H-M   'P 1'
#
loop_
_entity.id
_entity.type
_entity.pdbx_description
1 polymer ?
#
loop_
_entity_poly.entity_id
_entity_poly.type
_entity_poly.pdbx_seq_one_letter_code
_entity_poly.pdbx_strand_id
1 'polypeptide(L)'
;MADFQTSTQRAKWVFTPQKLAERYKAANHRAVQFLEKCGTTQVEVDASGSLTYPTDKGDARDHSDKKLKPLSVDEERFMRAFYEAKVQEVCSAFEFPHKIQATALQYFKRFYLQWSVMQHHPKEIMLTCVYAACKIEENHVSAEEIGKGIKQDHHVILKYEMAVLQA
;
A
#
# COMPACT_ATOMS: atom_id res chain seq x y z
N MET A 1 18.96 19.42 16.71
CA MET A 1 18.77 17.98 17.00
C MET A 1 17.27 17.72 16.98
N ALA A 2 16.77 16.82 16.14
CA ALA A 2 15.34 16.53 16.08
C ALA A 2 14.93 15.73 17.33
N ASP A 3 13.93 16.20 18.07
CA ASP A 3 13.44 15.55 19.28
C ASP A 3 12.42 14.46 18.91
N PHE A 4 12.73 13.21 19.26
CA PHE A 4 11.81 12.09 19.05
C PHE A 4 10.56 12.18 19.93
N GLN A 5 10.65 12.77 21.12
CA GLN A 5 9.55 12.78 22.09
C GLN A 5 8.35 13.57 21.60
N THR A 6 8.60 14.67 20.88
CA THR A 6 7.61 15.56 20.25
C THR A 6 7.32 15.19 18.78
N SER A 7 7.96 14.16 18.24
CA SER A 7 7.81 13.77 16.83
C SER A 7 6.44 13.17 16.50
N THR A 8 6.00 13.35 15.26
CA THR A 8 4.79 12.70 14.72
C THR A 8 4.92 11.18 14.66
N GLN A 9 6.15 10.66 14.50
CA GLN A 9 6.45 9.23 14.57
C GLN A 9 5.98 8.64 15.89
N ARG A 10 6.41 9.24 17.01
CA ARG A 10 6.08 8.75 18.35
C ARG A 10 4.59 8.91 18.65
N ALA A 11 4.02 10.05 18.27
CA ALA A 11 2.62 10.35 18.57
C ALA A 11 1.62 9.47 17.79
N LYS A 12 1.92 9.13 16.53
CA LYS A 12 0.93 8.50 15.63
C LYS A 12 1.27 7.07 15.19
N TRP A 13 2.53 6.65 15.27
CA TRP A 13 3.02 5.45 14.58
C TRP A 13 3.78 4.46 15.47
N VAL A 14 3.69 4.61 16.80
CA VAL A 14 4.21 3.65 17.77
C VAL A 14 3.03 2.92 18.40
N PHE A 15 2.98 1.59 18.22
CA PHE A 15 1.85 0.75 18.67
C PHE A 15 2.34 -0.44 19.48
N THR A 16 1.47 -0.94 20.37
CA THR A 16 1.66 -2.25 20.98
C THR A 16 1.37 -3.36 19.95
N PRO A 17 1.94 -4.57 20.11
CA PRO A 17 1.66 -5.69 19.21
C PRO A 17 0.16 -6.01 19.10
N GLN A 18 -0.58 -5.91 20.21
CA GLN A 18 -2.03 -6.10 20.24
C GLN A 18 -2.74 -5.05 19.39
N LYS A 19 -2.38 -3.76 19.54
CA LYS A 19 -3.02 -2.69 18.78
C LYS A 19 -2.73 -2.78 17.28
N LEU A 20 -1.53 -3.25 16.93
CA LEU A 20 -1.15 -3.50 15.54
C LEU A 20 -2.00 -4.61 14.92
N ALA A 21 -2.18 -5.73 15.65
CA ALA A 21 -3.00 -6.85 15.20
C ALA A 21 -4.48 -6.44 15.04
N GLU A 22 -5.02 -5.63 15.95
CA GLU A 22 -6.37 -5.06 15.83
C GLU A 22 -6.54 -4.23 14.56
N ARG A 23 -5.56 -3.37 14.22
CA ARG A 23 -5.62 -2.54 13.01
C ARG A 23 -5.63 -3.38 11.74
N TYR A 24 -4.77 -4.39 11.65
CA TYR A 24 -4.79 -5.32 10.50
C TYR A 24 -6.12 -6.07 10.40
N LYS A 25 -6.65 -6.55 11.52
CA LYS A 25 -7.95 -7.23 11.55
C LYS A 25 -9.08 -6.29 11.12
N ALA A 26 -9.06 -5.03 11.55
CA ALA A 26 -10.04 -4.02 11.16
C ALA A 26 -9.95 -3.67 9.67
N ALA A 27 -8.74 -3.50 9.12
CA ALA A 27 -8.54 -3.26 7.69
C ALA A 27 -9.04 -4.42 6.84
N ASN A 28 -8.67 -5.66 7.20
CA ASN A 28 -9.17 -6.87 6.54
C ASN A 28 -10.70 -6.96 6.62
N HIS A 29 -11.29 -6.79 7.81
CA HIS A 29 -12.74 -6.89 7.99
C HIS A 29 -13.50 -5.85 7.16
N ARG A 30 -13.02 -4.61 7.09
CA ARG A 30 -13.60 -3.58 6.21
C ARG A 30 -13.56 -3.99 4.75
N ALA A 31 -12.46 -4.56 4.28
CA ALA A 31 -12.34 -5.03 2.90
C ALA A 31 -13.23 -6.25 2.61
N VAL A 32 -13.38 -7.18 3.57
CA VAL A 32 -14.32 -8.31 3.45
C VAL A 32 -15.76 -7.83 3.36
N GLN A 33 -16.18 -6.93 4.24
CA GLN A 33 -17.52 -6.34 4.19
C GLN A 33 -17.77 -5.61 2.86
N PHE A 34 -16.74 -4.97 2.32
CA PHE A 34 -16.82 -4.29 1.04
C PHE A 34 -16.99 -5.28 -0.12
N LEU A 35 -16.25 -6.39 -0.10
CA LEU A 35 -16.40 -7.49 -1.06
C LEU A 35 -17.81 -8.08 -1.04
N GLU A 36 -18.36 -8.30 0.16
CA GLU A 36 -19.69 -8.89 0.35
C GLU A 36 -20.81 -7.99 -0.15
N LYS A 37 -20.66 -6.66 0.01
CA LYS A 37 -21.66 -5.68 -0.43
C LYS A 37 -21.56 -5.35 -1.91
N CYS A 38 -20.36 -5.05 -2.40
CA CYS A 38 -20.15 -4.48 -3.73
C CYS A 38 -19.66 -5.51 -4.77
N GLY A 39 -19.37 -6.74 -4.36
CA GLY A 39 -18.85 -7.80 -5.24
C GLY A 39 -17.39 -7.59 -5.70
N THR A 40 -16.72 -6.53 -5.24
CA THR A 40 -15.33 -6.22 -5.55
C THR A 40 -14.65 -5.55 -4.35
N THR A 41 -13.35 -5.80 -4.18
CA THR A 41 -12.50 -5.08 -3.21
C THR A 41 -11.73 -3.93 -3.81
N GLN A 42 -11.71 -3.80 -5.15
CA GLN A 42 -10.89 -2.79 -5.81
C GLN A 42 -11.41 -1.39 -5.49
N VAL A 43 -10.51 -0.57 -4.94
CA VAL A 43 -10.71 0.86 -4.78
C VAL A 43 -9.98 1.53 -5.93
N GLU A 44 -10.73 2.27 -6.74
CA GLU A 44 -10.16 3.01 -7.84
C GLU A 44 -9.50 4.30 -7.30
N VAL A 45 -8.51 4.79 -8.05
CA VAL A 45 -7.90 6.09 -7.77
C VAL A 45 -8.19 6.96 -8.97
N ASP A 46 -8.82 8.10 -8.74
CA ASP A 46 -9.13 9.05 -9.79
C ASP A 46 -7.89 9.84 -10.24
N ALA A 47 -8.04 10.65 -11.29
CA ALA A 47 -6.95 11.47 -11.82
C ALA A 47 -6.42 12.53 -10.82
N SER A 48 -7.15 12.81 -9.74
CA SER A 48 -6.73 13.70 -8.66
C SER A 48 -5.95 12.97 -7.56
N GLY A 49 -5.83 11.64 -7.65
CA GLY A 49 -5.22 10.81 -6.62
C GLY A 49 -6.15 10.49 -5.45
N SER A 50 -7.45 10.81 -5.56
CA SER A 50 -8.46 10.51 -4.54
C SER A 50 -9.01 9.10 -4.72
N LEU A 51 -9.34 8.45 -3.60
CA LEU A 51 -9.82 7.07 -3.57
C LEU A 51 -11.32 7.04 -3.81
N THR A 52 -11.73 6.46 -4.94
CA THR A 52 -13.13 6.25 -5.29
C THR A 52 -13.54 4.83 -4.90
N TYR A 53 -14.56 4.76 -4.04
CA TYR A 53 -15.13 3.50 -3.60
C TYR A 53 -16.26 3.10 -4.55
N PRO A 54 -16.31 1.84 -4.99
CA PRO A 54 -17.49 1.29 -5.64
C PRO A 54 -18.76 1.59 -4.84
N THR A 55 -19.68 2.31 -5.47
CA THR A 55 -21.06 2.51 -4.97
C THR A 55 -21.91 1.33 -5.39
N ASP A 56 -22.89 0.95 -4.55
CA ASP A 56 -23.81 -0.18 -4.76
C ASP A 56 -24.17 -0.38 -6.23
N LYS A 57 -23.73 -1.48 -6.83
CA LYS A 57 -24.23 -1.90 -8.13
C LYS A 57 -25.56 -2.60 -7.93
N GLY A 58 -26.63 -1.81 -7.90
CA GLY A 58 -27.90 -2.23 -8.49
C GLY A 58 -27.76 -2.16 -10.00
N ASP A 59 -27.20 -3.21 -10.62
CA ASP A 59 -27.66 -3.71 -11.92
C ASP A 59 -26.80 -4.88 -12.43
N ALA A 60 -27.53 -5.86 -12.95
CA ALA A 60 -27.11 -7.19 -13.35
C ALA A 60 -25.90 -7.22 -14.32
N ARG A 61 -24.89 -8.02 -13.97
CA ARG A 61 -24.13 -8.80 -14.97
C ARG A 61 -23.94 -10.22 -14.48
N ASP A 62 -24.72 -11.09 -15.12
CA ASP A 62 -24.55 -12.51 -15.29
C ASP A 62 -23.07 -12.90 -15.49
N HIS A 63 -22.44 -13.35 -14.41
CA HIS A 63 -21.18 -14.10 -14.45
C HIS A 63 -21.16 -15.05 -13.26
N SER A 64 -21.67 -16.25 -13.50
CA SER A 64 -21.43 -17.50 -12.77
C SER A 64 -20.77 -17.38 -11.39
N ASP A 65 -21.55 -17.72 -10.35
CA ASP A 65 -21.19 -17.98 -8.95
C ASP A 65 -19.76 -18.51 -8.72
N LYS A 66 -18.78 -17.60 -8.66
CA LYS A 66 -17.55 -17.82 -7.89
C LYS A 66 -17.49 -16.73 -6.86
N LYS A 67 -18.20 -16.94 -5.76
CA LYS A 67 -18.07 -16.12 -4.55
C LYS A 67 -16.58 -16.05 -4.21
N LEU A 68 -15.96 -14.90 -4.48
CA LEU A 68 -14.52 -14.72 -4.27
C LEU A 68 -14.25 -14.92 -2.78
N LYS A 69 -13.46 -15.94 -2.44
CA LYS A 69 -13.06 -16.19 -1.06
C LYS A 69 -12.12 -15.05 -0.64
N PRO A 70 -12.47 -14.24 0.38
CA PRO A 70 -11.57 -13.20 0.86
C PRO A 70 -10.32 -13.81 1.48
N LEU A 71 -9.22 -13.05 1.45
CA LEU A 71 -8.01 -13.41 2.16
C LEU A 71 -8.23 -13.29 3.68
N SER A 72 -7.73 -14.27 4.41
CA SER A 72 -7.58 -14.21 5.85
C SER A 72 -6.50 -13.22 6.28
N VAL A 73 -6.55 -12.78 7.53
CA VAL A 73 -5.56 -11.86 8.11
C VAL A 73 -4.12 -12.41 8.01
N ASP A 74 -3.97 -13.74 8.12
CA ASP A 74 -2.68 -14.40 8.03
C ASP A 74 -2.16 -14.48 6.58
N GLU A 75 -3.03 -14.77 5.60
CA GLU A 75 -2.67 -14.71 4.18
C GLU A 75 -2.23 -13.29 3.79
N GLU A 76 -2.93 -12.25 4.27
CA GLU A 76 -2.48 -10.87 4.06
C GLU A 76 -1.14 -10.59 4.74
N ARG A 77 -0.88 -11.17 5.92
CA ARG A 77 0.41 -11.01 6.61
C ARG A 77 1.55 -11.60 5.77
N PHE A 78 1.37 -12.78 5.18
CA PHE A 78 2.37 -13.39 4.31
C PHE A 78 2.61 -12.54 3.07
N MET A 79 1.56 -12.03 2.44
CA MET A 79 1.68 -11.12 1.30
C MET A 79 2.47 -9.86 1.67
N ARG A 80 2.15 -9.21 2.80
CA ARG A 80 2.91 -8.04 3.27
C ARG A 80 4.38 -8.37 3.51
N ALA A 81 4.68 -9.45 4.21
CA ALA A 81 6.07 -9.86 4.49
C ALA A 81 6.87 -10.15 3.20
N PHE A 82 6.24 -10.81 2.22
CA PHE A 82 6.85 -11.06 0.93
C PHE A 82 7.20 -9.75 0.20
N TYR A 83 6.26 -8.80 0.14
CA TYR A 83 6.51 -7.53 -0.54
C TYR A 83 7.41 -6.58 0.25
N GLU A 84 7.45 -6.67 1.59
CA GLU A 84 8.48 -6.00 2.38
C GLU A 84 9.89 -6.46 1.98
N ALA A 85 10.10 -7.76 1.77
CA ALA A 85 11.37 -8.26 1.24
C ALA A 85 11.63 -7.75 -0.19
N LYS A 86 10.60 -7.68 -1.04
CA LYS A 86 10.73 -7.09 -2.39
C LYS A 86 11.08 -5.60 -2.39
N VAL A 87 10.60 -4.80 -1.43
CA VAL A 87 11.05 -3.41 -1.26
C VAL A 87 12.58 -3.39 -1.10
N GLN A 88 13.12 -4.28 -0.26
CA GLN A 88 14.56 -4.33 0.00
C GLN A 88 15.36 -4.76 -1.23
N GLU A 89 14.88 -5.78 -1.96
CA GLU A 89 15.49 -6.24 -3.21
C GLU A 89 15.52 -5.12 -4.26
N VAL A 90 14.41 -4.40 -4.43
CA VAL A 90 14.32 -3.26 -5.36
C VAL A 90 15.30 -2.16 -4.94
N CYS A 91 15.27 -1.71 -3.69
CA CYS A 91 16.21 -0.69 -3.23
C CYS A 91 17.67 -1.11 -3.42
N SER A 92 18.00 -2.38 -3.20
CA SER A 92 19.34 -2.91 -3.39
C SER A 92 19.75 -2.96 -4.86
N ALA A 93 18.83 -3.33 -5.77
CA ALA A 93 19.08 -3.37 -7.20
C ALA A 93 19.34 -1.99 -7.83
N PHE A 94 18.74 -0.94 -7.26
CA PHE A 94 19.01 0.45 -7.63
C PHE A 94 20.13 1.11 -6.80
N GLU A 95 20.82 0.33 -5.96
CA GLU A 95 21.91 0.79 -5.08
C GLU A 95 21.50 1.98 -4.19
N PHE A 96 20.23 2.01 -3.77
CA PHE A 96 19.73 3.11 -2.95
C PHE A 96 20.31 3.09 -1.53
N PRO A 97 20.63 4.26 -0.96
CA PRO A 97 21.04 4.36 0.42
C PRO A 97 20.02 3.76 1.40
N HIS A 98 20.49 3.20 2.51
CA HIS A 98 19.64 2.57 3.52
C HIS A 98 18.52 3.48 4.07
N LYS A 99 18.73 4.80 4.08
CA LYS A 99 17.69 5.76 4.48
C LYS A 99 16.45 5.69 3.58
N ILE A 100 16.64 5.56 2.27
CA ILE A 100 15.54 5.42 1.29
C ILE A 100 14.81 4.11 1.51
N GLN A 101 15.55 3.02 1.69
CA GLN A 101 14.98 1.69 1.95
C GLN A 101 14.14 1.69 3.24
N ALA A 102 14.64 2.30 4.32
CA ALA A 102 13.94 2.40 5.59
C ALA A 102 12.66 3.25 5.45
N THR A 103 12.73 4.39 4.75
CA THR A 103 11.58 5.27 4.51
C THR A 103 10.53 4.60 3.63
N ALA A 104 10.93 3.88 2.57
CA ALA A 104 10.02 3.12 1.71
C ALA A 104 9.30 2.00 2.47
N LEU A 105 10.02 1.23 3.29
CA LEU A 105 9.43 0.20 4.17
C LEU A 105 8.45 0.82 5.17
N GLN A 106 8.77 2.00 5.71
CA GLN A 106 7.88 2.69 6.62
C GLN A 106 6.58 3.09 5.93
N TYR A 107 6.63 3.68 4.74
CA TYR A 107 5.42 3.99 3.97
C TYR A 107 4.60 2.74 3.63
N PHE A 108 5.25 1.67 3.17
CA PHE A 108 4.58 0.41 2.85
C PHE A 108 3.83 -0.17 4.06
N LYS A 109 4.50 -0.23 5.22
CA LYS A 109 3.90 -0.75 6.47
C LYS A 109 2.75 0.12 6.95
N ARG A 110 2.89 1.45 6.87
CA ARG A 110 1.85 2.41 7.28
C ARG A 110 0.62 2.30 6.40
N PHE A 111 0.82 2.26 5.09
CA PHE A 111 -0.25 2.11 4.13
C PHE A 111 -1.11 0.88 4.44
N TYR A 112 -0.47 -0.27 4.64
CA TYR A 112 -1.20 -1.52 4.93
C TYR A 112 -1.66 -1.69 6.39
N LEU A 113 -1.41 -0.71 7.27
CA LEU A 113 -2.13 -0.63 8.54
C LEU A 113 -3.52 -0.02 8.38
N GLN A 114 -3.72 0.79 7.34
CA GLN A 114 -5.00 1.40 7.01
C GLN A 114 -5.76 0.60 5.96
N TRP A 115 -5.07 0.02 4.98
CA TRP A 115 -5.68 -0.66 3.85
C TRP A 115 -5.42 -2.16 3.85
N SER A 116 -6.32 -2.94 3.27
CA SER A 116 -6.10 -4.36 2.99
C SER A 116 -5.33 -4.54 1.67
N VAL A 117 -4.54 -5.61 1.58
CA VAL A 117 -3.91 -6.04 0.31
C VAL A 117 -4.92 -6.42 -0.77
N MET A 118 -6.17 -6.70 -0.38
CA MET A 118 -7.27 -6.96 -1.31
C MET A 118 -7.75 -5.69 -2.04
N GLN A 119 -7.49 -4.51 -1.47
CA GLN A 119 -7.94 -3.23 -2.02
C GLN A 119 -6.91 -2.62 -2.96
N HIS A 120 -5.63 -2.73 -2.61
CA HIS A 120 -4.52 -2.17 -3.37
C HIS A 120 -3.42 -3.20 -3.51
N HIS A 121 -3.01 -3.46 -4.76
CA HIS A 121 -2.05 -4.52 -5.04
C HIS A 121 -0.65 -4.16 -4.52
N PRO A 122 -0.03 -5.01 -3.66
CA PRO A 122 1.26 -4.69 -3.03
C PRO A 122 2.41 -4.38 -3.96
N LYS A 123 2.44 -4.96 -5.17
CA LYS A 123 3.44 -4.63 -6.19
C LYS A 123 3.39 -3.14 -6.56
N GLU A 124 2.20 -2.58 -6.71
CA GLU A 124 2.02 -1.19 -7.16
C GLU A 124 2.37 -0.23 -6.03
N ILE A 125 1.82 -0.49 -4.84
CA ILE A 125 2.10 0.30 -3.63
C ILE A 125 3.58 0.29 -3.27
N MET A 126 4.25 -0.86 -3.36
CA MET A 126 5.70 -0.97 -3.14
C MET A 126 6.48 0.00 -4.03
N LEU A 127 6.19 0.03 -5.33
CA LEU A 127 6.89 0.90 -6.28
C LEU A 127 6.64 2.38 -5.97
N THR A 128 5.39 2.73 -5.67
CA THR A 128 5.04 4.09 -5.25
C THR A 128 5.74 4.49 -3.95
N CYS A 129 5.83 3.60 -2.97
CA CYS A 129 6.55 3.87 -1.72
C CYS A 129 8.05 4.11 -1.96
N VAL A 130 8.69 3.35 -2.85
CA VAL A 130 10.10 3.56 -3.23
C VAL A 130 10.27 4.92 -3.91
N TYR A 131 9.39 5.24 -4.87
CA TYR A 131 9.41 6.54 -5.56
C TYR A 131 9.22 7.73 -4.60
N ALA A 132 8.23 7.66 -3.71
CA ALA A 132 7.98 8.69 -2.71
C ALA A 132 9.15 8.83 -1.72
N ALA A 133 9.75 7.72 -1.30
CA ALA A 133 10.93 7.74 -0.44
C ALA A 133 12.13 8.42 -1.12
N CYS A 134 12.37 8.15 -2.41
CA CYS A 134 13.40 8.84 -3.18
C CYS A 134 13.19 10.37 -3.17
N LYS A 135 11.96 10.83 -3.44
CA LYS A 135 11.63 12.27 -3.38
C LYS A 135 11.92 12.90 -2.02
N ILE A 136 11.47 12.27 -0.93
CA ILE A 136 11.59 12.83 0.43
C ILE A 136 13.03 12.79 0.95
N GLU A 137 13.81 11.79 0.54
CA GLU A 137 15.21 11.63 0.92
C GLU A 137 16.18 12.40 0.00
N GLU A 138 15.65 13.30 -0.84
CA GLU A 138 16.39 14.16 -1.77
C GLU A 138 17.24 13.36 -2.78
N ASN A 139 16.73 12.19 -3.19
CA ASN A 139 17.32 11.36 -4.24
C ASN A 139 16.45 11.43 -5.51
N HIS A 140 16.94 12.14 -6.53
CA HIS A 140 16.18 12.40 -7.74
C HIS A 140 16.23 11.19 -8.69
N VAL A 141 15.20 10.33 -8.63
CA VAL A 141 14.97 9.24 -9.58
C VAL A 141 13.58 9.40 -10.16
N SER A 142 13.47 9.28 -11.48
CA SER A 142 12.18 9.39 -12.17
C SER A 142 11.35 8.11 -12.00
N ALA A 143 10.01 8.25 -12.07
CA ALA A 143 9.12 7.09 -12.06
C ALA A 143 9.36 6.17 -13.27
N GLU A 144 9.82 6.72 -14.39
CA GLU A 144 10.19 5.96 -15.59
C GLU A 144 11.39 5.05 -15.36
N GLU A 145 12.44 5.52 -14.68
CA GLU A 145 13.62 4.71 -14.37
C GLU A 145 13.26 3.54 -13.45
N ILE A 146 12.46 3.79 -12.41
CA ILE A 146 11.94 2.75 -11.51
C ILE A 146 11.07 1.75 -12.30
N GLY A 147 10.18 2.26 -13.15
CA GLY A 147 9.29 1.45 -14.00
C GLY A 147 10.06 0.56 -14.98
N LYS A 148 11.10 1.10 -15.63
CA LYS A 148 11.97 0.37 -16.56
C LYS A 148 12.68 -0.80 -15.87
N GLY A 149 13.23 -0.60 -14.66
CA GLY A 149 13.93 -1.65 -13.93
C GLY A 149 13.04 -2.85 -13.57
N ILE A 150 11.73 -2.63 -13.41
CA ILE A 150 10.78 -3.65 -12.93
C ILE A 150 9.73 -4.02 -14.01
N LYS A 151 9.91 -3.51 -15.24
CA LYS A 151 9.00 -3.71 -16.38
C LYS A 151 7.55 -3.37 -16.04
N GLN A 152 7.35 -2.25 -15.36
CA GLN A 152 6.04 -1.73 -14.97
C GLN A 152 5.83 -0.35 -15.62
N ASP A 153 4.60 -0.05 -16.04
CA ASP A 153 4.27 1.28 -16.51
C ASP A 153 4.34 2.30 -15.36
N HIS A 154 5.08 3.39 -15.58
CA HIS A 154 5.30 4.47 -14.63
C HIS A 154 4.01 5.16 -14.17
N HIS A 155 2.96 5.18 -15.00
CA HIS A 155 1.65 5.72 -14.59
C HIS A 155 1.07 4.99 -13.39
N VAL A 156 1.35 3.68 -13.24
CA VAL A 156 0.90 2.90 -12.08
C VAL A 156 1.60 3.35 -10.80
N ILE A 157 2.88 3.73 -10.91
CA ILE A 157 3.67 4.26 -9.78
C ILE A 157 3.10 5.60 -9.33
N LEU A 158 2.75 6.47 -10.29
CA LEU A 158 2.20 7.79 -10.02
C LEU A 158 0.75 7.75 -9.51
N LYS A 159 -0.05 6.78 -9.98
CA LYS A 159 -1.47 6.63 -9.62
C LYS A 159 -1.69 6.62 -8.10
N TYR A 160 -0.85 5.92 -7.34
CA TYR A 160 -1.02 5.77 -5.90
C TYR A 160 -0.25 6.80 -5.06
N GLU A 161 0.45 7.77 -5.69
CA GLU A 161 1.33 8.71 -4.98
C GLU A 161 0.58 9.46 -3.86
N MET A 162 -0.58 10.03 -4.18
CA MET A 162 -1.40 10.75 -3.21
C MET A 162 -1.94 9.82 -2.11
N ALA A 163 -2.38 8.61 -2.48
CA ALA A 163 -2.91 7.64 -1.51
C ALA A 163 -1.84 7.18 -0.50
N VAL A 164 -0.60 7.01 -0.95
CA VAL A 164 0.54 6.65 -0.07
C VAL A 164 0.91 7.81 0.87
N LEU A 165 0.86 9.05 0.39
CA LEU A 165 1.19 10.23 1.20
C LEU A 165 0.10 10.62 2.21
N GLN A 166 -1.15 10.22 1.97
CA GLN A 166 -2.29 10.48 2.85
C GLN A 166 -2.49 9.42 3.94
N ALA A 167 -1.86 8.23 3.81
CA ALA A 167 -1.97 7.13 4.77
C ALA A 167 -1.10 7.36 6.03
#